data_AF-C7DIF2-F1
#
_entry.id   AF-C7DIF2-F1
#
_cell.length_a   1.000
_cell.length_b   1.000
_cell.length_c   1.000
_cell.angle_alpha   90.00
_cell.angle_beta   90.00
_cell.angle_gamma   90.00
#
_symmetry.space_group_name_H-M   'P 1'
#
loop_
_entity.id
_entity.type
_entity.pdbx_description
1 polymer ?
#
loop_
_entity_poly.entity_id
_entity_poly.type
_entity_poly.pdbx_seq_one_letter_code
_entity_poly.pdbx_strand_id
1 'polypeptide(L)'
;MGRFAKSYYLSMLIYVFGAVFFVLYSLIVVPVAGYYHEDIAQMVSPVVGNYSAFLGYLFLSSVAIVTASLLVFAVSIIFARRDGVILSRRTVMLPVIMYVLAYLLLVGSSI
;
A
#
# COMPACT_ATOMS: atom_id res chain seq x y z
N MET A 1 22.53 7.71 -12.30
CA MET A 1 21.55 7.85 -11.19
C MET A 1 22.21 7.53 -9.86
N GLY A 2 22.23 8.47 -8.91
CA GLY A 2 22.80 8.24 -7.57
C GLY A 2 21.99 7.22 -6.74
N ARG A 3 22.60 6.67 -5.68
CA ARG A 3 21.99 5.62 -4.83
C ARG A 3 20.67 6.06 -4.22
N PHE A 4 20.59 7.30 -3.71
CA PHE A 4 19.35 7.91 -3.24
C PHE A 4 18.24 7.83 -4.29
N ALA A 5 18.49 8.33 -5.51
CA ALA A 5 17.47 8.38 -6.55
C ALA A 5 16.95 6.99 -6.90
N LYS A 6 17.84 6.00 -7.06
CA LYS A 6 17.43 4.61 -7.34
C LYS A 6 16.48 4.07 -6.27
N SER A 7 16.85 4.19 -4.99
CA SER A 7 16.03 3.70 -3.87
C SER A 7 14.72 4.49 -3.73
N TYR A 8 14.75 5.81 -3.95
CA TYR A 8 13.55 6.64 -3.92
C TYR A 8 12.54 6.22 -4.99
N TYR A 9 12.96 6.12 -6.26
CA TYR A 9 12.07 5.69 -7.34
C TYR A 9 11.60 4.24 -7.17
N LEU A 10 12.46 3.36 -6.68
CA LEU A 10 12.08 1.99 -6.34
C LEU A 10 10.98 1.97 -5.27
N SER A 11 11.10 2.79 -4.21
CA SER A 11 10.07 2.89 -3.19
C SER A 11 8.72 3.34 -3.78
N MET A 12 8.74 4.32 -4.68
CA MET A 12 7.53 4.82 -5.35
C MET A 12 6.93 3.77 -6.29
N LEU A 13 7.74 3.00 -7.01
CA LEU A 13 7.25 1.90 -7.85
C LEU A 13 6.57 0.81 -7.02
N ILE A 14 7.21 0.39 -5.92
CA ILE A 14 6.63 -0.60 -4.99
C ILE A 14 5.32 -0.05 -4.40
N TYR A 15 5.28 1.25 -4.06
CA TYR A 15 4.07 1.90 -3.55
C TYR A 15 2.95 1.85 -4.58
N VAL A 16 3.19 2.28 -5.82
CA VAL A 16 2.17 2.29 -6.89
C VAL A 16 1.67 0.88 -7.17
N PHE A 17 2.56 -0.11 -7.22
CA PHE A 17 2.17 -1.49 -7.43
C PHE A 17 1.31 -2.03 -6.28
N GLY A 18 1.68 -1.74 -5.02
CA GLY A 18 0.87 -2.08 -3.84
C GLY A 18 -0.47 -1.35 -3.81
N ALA A 19 -0.50 -0.10 -4.26
CA ALA A 19 -1.71 0.70 -4.32
C ALA A 19 -2.77 0.11 -5.27
N VAL A 20 -2.36 -0.64 -6.31
CA VAL A 20 -3.32 -1.34 -7.19
C VAL A 20 -4.11 -2.40 -6.42
N PHE A 21 -3.42 -3.26 -5.65
CA PHE A 21 -4.09 -4.24 -4.80
C PHE A 21 -4.96 -3.55 -3.76
N PHE A 22 -4.45 -2.47 -3.17
CA PHE A 22 -5.19 -1.71 -2.18
C PHE A 22 -6.47 -1.07 -2.72
N VAL A 23 -6.43 -0.50 -3.93
CA VAL A 23 -7.61 0.05 -4.62
C VAL A 23 -8.62 -1.05 -4.94
N LEU A 24 -8.15 -2.20 -5.44
CA LEU A 24 -9.02 -3.36 -5.71
C LEU A 24 -9.72 -3.82 -4.43
N TYR A 25 -9.00 -3.93 -3.31
CA TYR A 25 -9.57 -4.29 -2.00
C TYR A 25 -10.62 -3.28 -1.54
N SER A 26 -10.19 -2.02 -1.37
CA SER A 26 -10.88 -1.04 -0.54
C SER A 26 -12.01 -0.32 -1.28
N LEU A 27 -11.83 -0.07 -2.59
CA LEU A 27 -12.74 0.76 -3.37
C LEU A 27 -13.67 -0.06 -4.25
N ILE A 28 -13.34 -1.32 -4.54
CA ILE A 28 -14.15 -2.17 -5.41
C ILE A 28 -14.76 -3.31 -4.60
N VAL A 29 -13.93 -4.14 -3.97
CA VAL A 29 -14.46 -5.36 -3.35
C VAL A 29 -15.32 -5.07 -2.11
N VAL A 30 -14.81 -4.32 -1.13
CA VAL A 30 -15.54 -4.05 0.11
C VAL A 30 -16.92 -3.41 -0.13
N PRO A 31 -17.07 -2.36 -0.98
CA PRO A 31 -18.37 -1.77 -1.27
C PRO A 31 -19.32 -2.73 -1.99
N VAL A 32 -18.81 -3.52 -2.93
CA VAL A 32 -19.62 -4.50 -3.67
C VAL A 32 -20.15 -5.57 -2.72
N ALA A 33 -19.31 -6.08 -1.81
CA ALA A 33 -19.73 -7.04 -0.80
C ALA A 33 -20.81 -6.46 0.13
N GLY A 34 -20.66 -5.21 0.57
CA GLY A 34 -21.69 -4.51 1.34
C GLY A 34 -23.01 -4.30 0.58
N TYR A 35 -22.94 -4.08 -0.74
CA TYR A 35 -24.12 -3.90 -1.60
C TYR A 35 -24.99 -5.16 -1.70
N TYR A 36 -24.37 -6.34 -1.70
CA TYR A 36 -25.11 -7.61 -1.81
C TYR A 36 -25.82 -8.05 -0.52
N HIS A 37 -25.57 -7.41 0.62
CA HIS A 37 -26.16 -7.74 1.94
C HIS A 37 -25.96 -9.21 2.36
N GLU A 38 -25.09 -9.96 1.68
CA GLU A 38 -24.70 -11.31 2.09
C GLU A 38 -23.51 -11.22 3.04
N ASP A 39 -23.46 -12.16 3.98
CA ASP A 39 -22.32 -12.29 4.87
C ASP A 39 -21.09 -12.67 4.03
N ILE A 40 -20.10 -11.77 4.00
CA ILE A 40 -18.85 -11.90 3.25
C ILE A 40 -18.12 -13.19 3.63
N ALA A 41 -18.31 -13.68 4.86
CA ALA A 41 -17.76 -14.95 5.34
C ALA A 41 -18.35 -16.18 4.62
N GLN A 42 -19.53 -16.06 4.03
CA GLN A 42 -20.28 -17.13 3.37
C GLN A 42 -20.23 -17.04 1.84
N MET A 43 -19.74 -15.93 1.30
CA MET A 43 -19.57 -15.75 -0.15
C MET A 43 -18.46 -16.67 -0.70
N VAL A 44 -18.84 -17.50 -1.67
CA VAL A 44 -17.90 -18.35 -2.43
C VAL A 44 -17.97 -17.97 -3.91
N SER A 45 -16.86 -17.47 -4.44
CA SER A 45 -16.73 -17.14 -5.86
C SER A 45 -16.14 -18.31 -6.64
N PRO A 46 -16.60 -18.58 -7.87
CA PRO A 46 -16.00 -19.58 -8.74
C PRO A 46 -14.57 -19.20 -9.20
N VAL A 47 -14.17 -17.93 -9.07
CA VAL A 47 -12.84 -17.44 -9.50
C VAL A 47 -11.88 -17.33 -8.32
N VAL A 48 -12.35 -16.84 -7.17
CA VAL A 48 -11.49 -16.57 -6.00
C VAL A 48 -11.73 -17.50 -4.80
N GLY A 49 -12.72 -18.39 -4.88
CA GLY A 49 -13.05 -19.31 -3.79
C GLY A 49 -13.67 -18.58 -2.59
N ASN A 50 -13.22 -18.90 -1.38
CA ASN A 50 -13.68 -18.25 -0.16
C ASN A 50 -13.32 -16.75 -0.18
N TYR A 51 -14.35 -15.92 -0.27
CA TYR A 51 -14.21 -14.49 -0.48
C TYR A 51 -13.61 -13.77 0.74
N SER A 52 -13.97 -14.19 1.96
CA SER A 52 -13.40 -13.66 3.20
C SER A 52 -11.89 -13.95 3.31
N ALA A 53 -11.47 -15.18 2.99
CA ALA A 53 -10.06 -15.54 2.97
C ALA A 53 -9.29 -14.74 1.90
N PHE A 54 -9.86 -14.62 0.71
CA PHE A 54 -9.29 -13.79 -0.36
C PHE A 54 -9.10 -12.34 0.09
N LEU A 55 -10.10 -11.76 0.77
CA LEU A 55 -10.02 -10.41 1.32
C LEU A 55 -8.94 -10.27 2.39
N GLY A 56 -8.84 -11.22 3.31
CA GLY A 56 -7.78 -11.26 4.30
C GLY A 56 -6.39 -11.29 3.65
N TYR A 57 -6.18 -12.11 2.62
CA TYR A 57 -4.90 -12.15 1.90
C TYR A 57 -4.61 -10.86 1.13
N LEU A 58 -5.63 -10.23 0.54
CA LEU A 58 -5.46 -8.98 -0.20
C LEU A 58 -5.13 -7.82 0.74
N PHE A 59 -5.74 -7.78 1.92
CA PHE A 59 -5.39 -6.87 2.99
C PHE A 59 -3.94 -7.07 3.45
N LEU A 60 -3.57 -8.30 3.84
CA LEU A 60 -2.23 -8.62 4.33
C LEU A 60 -1.14 -8.32 3.29
N SER A 61 -1.36 -8.67 2.02
CA SER A 61 -0.43 -8.35 0.95
C SER A 61 -0.30 -6.85 0.71
N SER A 62 -1.41 -6.10 0.77
CA SER A 62 -1.39 -4.63 0.68
C SER A 62 -0.57 -4.01 1.82
N VAL A 63 -0.80 -4.44 3.07
CA VAL A 63 0.00 -4.00 4.23
C VAL A 63 1.48 -4.31 4.03
N ALA A 64 1.80 -5.54 3.61
CA ALA A 64 3.18 -5.97 3.40
C ALA A 64 3.89 -5.14 2.32
N ILE A 65 3.24 -4.87 1.18
CA ILE A 65 3.83 -4.11 0.08
C ILE A 65 4.00 -2.62 0.46
N VAL A 66 2.99 -2.00 1.09
CA VAL A 66 3.08 -0.61 1.56
C VAL A 66 4.19 -0.48 2.62
N THR A 67 4.31 -1.45 3.52
CA THR A 67 5.39 -1.50 4.52
C THR A 67 6.76 -1.64 3.87
N ALA A 68 6.91 -2.57 2.92
CA ALA A 68 8.16 -2.74 2.19
C ALA A 68 8.56 -1.46 1.44
N SER A 69 7.60 -0.80 0.79
CA SER A 69 7.80 0.49 0.13
C SER A 69 8.30 1.55 1.12
N LEU A 70 7.66 1.69 2.28
CA LEU A 70 8.06 2.63 3.33
C LEU A 70 9.49 2.36 3.82
N LEU A 71 9.88 1.10 4.00
CA LEU A 71 11.25 0.73 4.40
C LEU A 71 12.27 1.14 3.34
N VAL A 72 11.98 0.90 2.06
CA VAL A 72 12.85 1.33 0.95
C VAL A 72 12.96 2.86 0.90
N PHE A 73 11.85 3.57 1.14
CA PHE A 73 11.85 5.04 1.24
C PHE A 73 12.72 5.53 2.41
N ALA A 74 12.61 4.91 3.60
CA ALA A 74 13.46 5.24 4.75
C ALA A 74 14.95 5.01 4.45
N VAL A 75 15.29 3.89 3.80
CA VAL A 75 16.66 3.61 3.33
C VAL A 75 17.14 4.67 2.33
N SER A 76 16.27 5.14 1.44
CA SER A 76 16.61 6.22 0.51
C SER A 76 17.02 7.50 1.25
N ILE A 77 16.31 7.88 2.33
CA ILE A 77 16.66 9.05 3.15
C ILE A 77 18.01 8.84 3.83
N ILE A 78 18.29 7.64 4.35
CA ILE A 78 19.59 7.32 4.96
C ILE A 78 20.72 7.51 3.95
N PHE A 79 20.54 7.05 2.71
CA PHE A 79 21.53 7.24 1.65
C PHE A 79 21.71 8.72 1.29
N ALA A 80 20.63 9.50 1.17
CA ALA A 80 20.73 10.94 0.92
C ALA A 80 21.52 11.66 2.02
N ARG A 81 21.28 11.33 3.29
CA ARG A 81 22.02 11.91 4.42
C ARG A 81 23.50 11.54 4.41
N ARG A 82 23.82 10.28 4.09
CA ARG A 82 25.21 9.80 3.98
C ARG A 82 25.97 10.45 2.82
N ASP A 83 25.28 10.72 1.73
CA ASP A 83 25.85 11.33 0.53
C ASP A 83 25.87 12.89 0.63
N GLY A 84 25.50 13.47 1.78
CA GLY A 84 25.48 14.92 2.00
C GLY A 84 24.42 15.67 1.20
N VAL A 85 23.41 14.97 0.66
CA VAL A 85 22.37 15.54 -0.18
C VAL A 85 21.31 16.23 0.66
N ILE A 86 21.11 17.53 0.43
CA ILE A 86 20.04 18.31 1.06
C ILE A 86 18.71 17.99 0.37
N LEU A 87 17.83 17.28 1.07
CA LEU A 87 16.48 16.97 0.58
C LEU A 87 15.53 18.14 0.81
N SER A 88 14.75 18.49 -0.21
CA SER A 88 13.68 19.48 -0.05
C SER A 88 12.58 18.93 0.88
N ARG A 89 11.95 19.81 1.66
CA ARG A 89 10.80 19.41 2.51
C ARG A 89 9.71 18.71 1.70
N ARG A 90 9.42 19.17 0.48
CA ARG A 90 8.39 18.58 -0.39
C ARG A 90 8.73 17.14 -0.80
N THR A 91 10.01 16.85 -1.06
CA THR A 91 10.50 15.51 -1.43
C THR A 91 10.31 14.49 -0.31
N VAL A 92 10.29 14.93 0.95
CA VAL A 92 10.07 14.04 2.10
C VAL A 92 8.60 14.02 2.51
N MET A 93 7.96 15.19 2.57
CA MET A 93 6.62 15.34 3.13
C MET A 93 5.55 14.67 2.26
N LEU A 94 5.65 14.76 0.93
CA LEU A 94 4.66 14.17 0.03
C LEU A 94 4.60 12.63 0.17
N PRO A 95 5.71 11.87 0.06
CA PRO A 95 5.70 10.44 0.34
C PRO A 95 5.17 10.10 1.74
N VAL A 96 5.58 10.83 2.77
CA VAL A 96 5.12 10.58 4.15
C VAL A 96 3.61 10.73 4.25
N ILE A 97 3.03 11.79 3.68
CA ILE A 97 1.57 11.99 3.65
C ILE A 97 0.90 10.82 2.92
N MET A 98 1.45 10.39 1.78
CA MET A 98 0.89 9.27 1.01
C MET A 98 0.90 7.96 1.82
N TYR A 99 1.98 7.64 2.52
CA TYR A 99 2.03 6.46 3.39
C TYR A 99 1.02 6.55 4.53
N VAL A 100 0.93 7.71 5.21
CA VAL A 100 -0.06 7.93 6.27
C VAL A 100 -1.47 7.71 5.75
N LEU A 101 -1.82 8.27 4.59
CA LEU A 101 -3.11 8.07 3.96
C LEU A 101 -3.35 6.60 3.58
N ALA A 102 -2.35 5.89 3.06
CA ALA A 102 -2.45 4.47 2.74
C ALA A 102 -2.77 3.63 3.98
N TYR A 103 -2.09 3.88 5.11
CA TYR A 103 -2.38 3.17 6.36
C TYR A 103 -3.75 3.54 6.94
N LEU A 104 -4.15 4.81 6.89
CA LEU A 104 -5.48 5.22 7.33
C LEU A 104 -6.58 4.55 6.50
N LEU A 105 -6.40 4.44 5.19
CA LEU A 105 -7.35 3.74 4.34
C LEU A 105 -7.33 2.23 4.63
N LEU A 106 -6.17 1.61 4.87
CA LEU A 106 -6.05 0.19 5.24
C LEU A 106 -6.81 -0.10 6.54
N VAL A 107 -6.58 0.69 7.58
CA VAL A 107 -7.28 0.53 8.87
C VAL A 107 -8.76 0.87 8.76
N GLY A 108 -9.12 1.86 7.93
CA GLY A 108 -10.52 2.20 7.68
C GLY A 108 -11.28 1.14 6.87
N SER A 109 -10.58 0.32 6.10
CA SER A 109 -11.18 -0.76 5.29
C SER A 109 -11.09 -2.15 5.92
N SER A 110 -10.40 -2.30 7.06
CA SER A 110 -10.50 -3.50 7.88
C SER A 110 -11.87 -3.52 8.56
N ILE A 111 -12.79 -4.30 7.99
CA ILE A 111 -14.08 -4.67 8.58
C ILE A 111 -13.86 -5.73 9.67
#